data_AF-A0A3C1X7U4-F1
#
_entry.id   AF-A0A3C1X7U4-F1
#
_cell.length_a   1.000
_cell.length_b   1.000
_cell.length_c   1.000
_cell.angle_alpha   90.00
_cell.angle_beta   90.00
_cell.angle_gamma   90.00
#
_symmetry.space_group_name_H-M   'P 1'
#
loop_
_entity.id
_entity.type
_entity.pdbx_description
1 polymer ?
#
loop_
_entity_poly.entity_id
_entity_poly.type
_entity_poly.pdbx_seq_one_letter_code
_entity_poly.pdbx_strand_id
1 'polypeptide(L)'
;MLRMSALLPVRSRSCRGWTVRHCVAGVLLLLSCVLTAGWAVAGEDGVVRDLRQSREAGRQQSALLKSAQQSVPQASAVLVPQADLVTYRERVAPVLQRVCVQCHGADEQKGNIRVDTLNPDLLHGPDVSWWQEVSAVVSKHEMPPQGEAEL
;
A
#
# COMPACT_ATOMS: atom_id res chain seq x y z
N MET A 1 33.20 -33.17 40.27
CA MET A 1 33.19 -34.14 39.16
C MET A 1 33.51 -33.40 37.86
N LEU A 2 34.80 -33.34 37.51
CA LEU A 2 35.29 -32.76 36.25
C LEU A 2 35.09 -33.78 35.12
N ARG A 3 34.49 -33.37 34.00
CA ARG A 3 34.53 -34.14 32.75
C ARG A 3 35.33 -33.35 31.70
N MET A 4 36.61 -33.72 31.60
CA MET A 4 37.43 -33.57 30.39
C MET A 4 36.84 -34.45 29.27
N SER A 5 36.70 -33.90 28.07
CA SER A 5 36.64 -34.65 26.80
C SER A 5 37.04 -33.66 25.70
N ALA A 6 38.33 -33.64 25.33
CA ALA A 6 38.94 -34.42 24.26
C ALA A 6 38.86 -33.69 22.91
N LEU A 7 39.96 -33.01 22.59
CA LEU A 7 40.26 -32.41 21.29
C LEU A 7 40.41 -33.51 20.23
N LEU A 8 39.68 -33.40 19.12
CA LEU A 8 39.86 -34.26 17.94
C LEU A 8 41.07 -33.78 17.11
N PRO A 9 41.82 -34.69 16.47
CA PRO A 9 43.01 -34.34 15.70
C PRO A 9 42.68 -33.74 14.34
N VAL A 10 43.34 -32.63 14.00
CA VAL A 10 43.39 -32.06 12.65
C VAL A 10 44.18 -32.99 11.73
N ARG A 11 43.50 -33.53 10.73
CA ARG A 11 44.09 -34.38 9.69
C ARG A 11 44.64 -33.48 8.57
N SER A 12 45.95 -33.27 8.57
CA SER A 12 46.66 -32.56 7.51
C SER A 12 46.61 -33.37 6.20
N ARG A 13 45.89 -32.86 5.20
CA ARG A 13 45.95 -33.43 3.85
C ARG A 13 47.16 -32.85 3.12
N SER A 14 48.13 -33.72 2.88
CA SER A 14 49.36 -33.50 2.12
C SER A 14 49.06 -33.03 0.69
N CYS A 15 49.37 -31.78 0.37
CA CYS A 15 49.41 -31.26 -1.00
C CYS A 15 50.66 -31.77 -1.73
N ARG A 16 50.58 -32.93 -2.36
CA ARG A 16 51.57 -33.39 -3.34
C ARG A 16 50.84 -33.70 -4.65
N GLY A 17 51.05 -32.86 -5.67
CA GLY A 17 50.70 -33.19 -7.06
C GLY A 17 49.77 -32.23 -7.82
N TRP A 18 49.34 -31.11 -7.24
CA TRP A 18 48.36 -30.21 -7.87
C TRP A 18 48.97 -28.93 -8.49
N THR A 19 50.20 -28.97 -9.01
CA THR A 19 50.99 -27.73 -9.23
C THR A 19 51.39 -27.36 -10.66
N VAL A 20 50.92 -28.01 -11.72
CA VAL A 20 51.30 -27.52 -13.08
C VAL A 20 50.15 -27.46 -14.08
N ARG A 21 49.22 -28.43 -14.08
CA ARG A 21 48.15 -28.45 -15.10
C ARG A 21 47.00 -27.47 -14.83
N HIS A 22 46.81 -27.05 -13.58
CA HIS A 22 45.74 -26.10 -13.19
C HIS A 22 46.15 -24.62 -13.30
N CYS A 23 47.45 -24.31 -13.40
CA CYS A 23 47.92 -22.93 -13.55
C CYS A 23 47.73 -22.40 -14.98
N VAL A 24 47.91 -23.24 -16.01
CA VAL A 24 47.80 -22.81 -17.42
C VAL A 24 46.33 -22.64 -17.84
N ALA A 25 45.43 -23.48 -17.33
CA ALA A 25 43.99 -23.36 -17.58
C ALA A 25 43.37 -22.12 -16.91
N GLY A 26 43.89 -21.70 -15.75
CA GLY A 26 43.41 -20.52 -15.03
C GLY A 26 43.75 -19.18 -15.72
N VAL A 27 44.90 -19.08 -16.38
CA VAL A 27 45.34 -17.85 -17.07
C VAL A 27 44.55 -17.61 -18.36
N LEU A 28 44.19 -18.66 -19.11
CA LEU A 28 43.36 -18.55 -20.32
C LEU A 28 41.90 -18.19 -20.02
N LEU A 29 41.34 -18.64 -18.88
CA LEU A 29 39.96 -18.33 -18.50
C LEU A 29 39.78 -16.89 -17.96
N LEU A 30 40.83 -16.30 -17.39
CA LEU A 30 40.80 -14.90 -16.94
C LEU A 30 40.97 -13.90 -18.10
N LEU A 31 41.70 -14.26 -19.17
CA LEU A 31 41.77 -13.43 -20.39
C LEU A 31 40.46 -13.41 -21.19
N SER A 32 39.64 -14.48 -21.14
CA SER A 32 38.28 -14.45 -21.68
C SER A 32 37.31 -13.56 -20.89
N CYS A 33 37.59 -13.34 -19.59
CA CYS A 33 36.74 -12.53 -18.71
C CYS A 33 36.90 -11.03 -19.01
N VAL A 34 38.08 -10.58 -19.47
CA VAL A 34 38.33 -9.17 -19.78
C VAL A 34 37.86 -8.79 -21.20
N LEU A 35 37.80 -9.71 -22.16
CA LEU A 35 37.23 -9.44 -23.50
C LEU A 35 35.70 -9.53 -23.57
N THR A 36 35.03 -10.06 -22.55
CA THR A 36 33.55 -10.04 -22.43
C THR A 36 33.05 -9.06 -21.36
N ALA A 37 33.93 -8.54 -20.51
CA ALA A 37 33.68 -7.37 -19.68
C ALA A 37 33.85 -6.04 -20.46
N GLY A 38 33.41 -6.03 -21.72
CA GLY A 38 32.81 -4.84 -22.28
C GLY A 38 31.46 -4.69 -21.60
N TRP A 39 31.43 -4.06 -20.43
CA TRP A 39 30.20 -3.43 -19.96
C TRP A 39 29.90 -2.37 -21.01
N ALA A 40 29.11 -2.76 -22.01
CA ALA A 40 28.27 -1.82 -22.71
C ALA A 40 27.44 -1.17 -21.59
N VAL A 41 27.89 -0.01 -21.11
CA VAL A 41 26.95 1.03 -20.75
C VAL A 41 26.21 1.28 -22.05
N ALA A 42 25.11 0.55 -22.23
CA ALA A 42 24.10 0.96 -23.18
C ALA A 42 23.76 2.37 -22.72
N GLY A 43 24.21 3.34 -23.52
CA GLY A 43 23.82 4.72 -23.37
C GLY A 43 22.32 4.74 -23.16
N GLU A 44 21.92 5.54 -22.19
CA GLU A 44 20.54 5.84 -21.88
C GLU A 44 19.98 6.61 -23.08
N ASP A 45 19.64 5.88 -24.14
CA ASP A 45 18.98 6.45 -25.29
C ASP A 45 17.59 6.82 -24.81
N GLY A 46 17.36 8.13 -24.69
CA GLY A 46 16.10 8.76 -24.29
C GLY A 46 14.95 8.48 -25.26
N VAL A 47 14.62 7.21 -25.44
CA VAL A 47 13.35 6.79 -26.03
C VAL A 47 12.31 6.95 -24.95
N VAL A 48 11.60 8.07 -25.01
CA VAL A 48 10.37 8.26 -24.25
C VAL A 48 9.46 7.06 -24.54
N ARG A 49 9.32 6.17 -23.55
CA ARG A 49 8.43 5.01 -23.65
C ARG A 49 7.02 5.52 -23.92
N ASP A 50 6.33 4.90 -24.86
CA ASP A 50 4.91 5.18 -25.09
C ASP A 50 4.12 5.04 -23.77
N LEU A 51 3.05 5.84 -23.61
CA LEU A 51 2.26 5.85 -22.38
C LEU A 51 1.69 4.46 -22.06
N ARG A 52 1.32 3.65 -23.06
CA ARG A 52 0.88 2.27 -22.80
C ARG A 52 2.02 1.41 -22.30
N GLN A 53 3.20 1.55 -22.86
CA GLN A 53 4.38 0.78 -22.46
C GLN A 53 4.85 1.14 -21.05
N SER A 54 4.82 2.42 -20.69
CA SER A 54 5.12 2.90 -19.33
C SER A 54 4.08 2.42 -18.32
N ARG A 55 2.78 2.43 -18.68
CA ARG A 55 1.71 1.89 -17.85
C ARG A 55 1.86 0.39 -17.63
N GLU A 56 2.16 -0.39 -18.67
CA GLU A 56 2.32 -1.84 -18.54
C GLU A 56 3.57 -2.20 -17.73
N ALA A 57 4.69 -1.51 -17.93
CA ALA A 57 5.89 -1.68 -17.12
C ALA A 57 5.61 -1.38 -15.64
N GLY A 58 4.93 -0.27 -15.34
CA GLY A 58 4.50 0.07 -13.98
C GLY A 58 3.52 -0.96 -13.39
N ARG A 59 2.60 -1.49 -14.21
CA ARG A 59 1.67 -2.57 -13.83
C ARG A 59 2.42 -3.82 -13.38
N GLN A 60 3.43 -4.25 -14.15
CA GLN A 60 4.22 -5.46 -13.85
C GLN A 60 5.10 -5.31 -12.60
N GLN A 61 5.50 -4.08 -12.27
CA GLN A 61 6.34 -3.77 -11.11
C GLN A 61 5.53 -3.41 -9.85
N SER A 62 4.22 -3.18 -9.97
CA SER A 62 3.38 -2.75 -8.86
C SER A 62 3.16 -3.86 -7.82
N ALA A 63 3.59 -3.60 -6.59
CA ALA A 63 3.30 -4.46 -5.45
C ALA A 63 1.79 -4.61 -5.21
N LEU A 64 0.98 -3.60 -5.56
CA LEU A 64 -0.47 -3.61 -5.37
C LEU A 64 -1.18 -4.71 -6.17
N LEU A 65 -0.62 -5.13 -7.31
CA LEU A 65 -1.18 -6.20 -8.13
C LEU A 65 -0.75 -7.59 -7.66
N LYS A 66 0.46 -7.72 -7.10
CA LYS A 66 0.86 -8.94 -6.39
C LYS A 66 0.03 -9.14 -5.13
N SER A 67 -0.25 -8.07 -4.38
CA SER A 67 -1.15 -8.14 -3.22
C SER A 67 -2.60 -8.45 -3.64
N ALA A 68 -3.10 -7.92 -4.76
CA ALA A 68 -4.43 -8.28 -5.27
C ALA A 68 -4.55 -9.79 -5.61
N GLN A 69 -3.45 -10.41 -6.06
CA GLN A 69 -3.39 -11.86 -6.29
C GLN A 69 -3.17 -12.67 -5.00
N GLN A 70 -2.73 -12.02 -3.91
CA GLN A 70 -2.39 -12.66 -2.64
C GLN A 70 -3.31 -12.27 -1.47
N SER A 71 -4.35 -11.47 -1.72
CA SER A 71 -5.37 -11.10 -0.74
C SER A 71 -6.73 -11.57 -1.23
N VAL A 72 -7.13 -12.76 -0.79
CA VAL A 72 -8.41 -13.11 -0.15
C VAL A 72 -8.59 -14.63 -0.32
N PRO A 73 -8.59 -15.41 0.77
CA PRO A 73 -9.10 -16.78 0.72
C PRO A 73 -10.51 -16.74 0.14
N GLN A 74 -10.72 -17.38 -1.02
CA GLN A 74 -12.04 -17.59 -1.61
C GLN A 74 -12.80 -18.62 -0.76
N ALA A 75 -13.21 -18.24 0.45
CA ALA A 75 -14.14 -18.95 1.32
C ALA A 75 -14.52 -18.08 2.52
N SER A 76 -14.86 -16.81 2.29
CA SER A 76 -15.78 -16.12 3.17
C SER A 76 -17.03 -15.93 2.35
N ALA A 77 -18.17 -16.43 2.81
CA ALA A 77 -19.45 -15.96 2.30
C ALA A 77 -19.34 -14.44 2.15
N VAL A 78 -19.64 -13.91 0.96
CA VAL A 78 -19.62 -12.47 0.72
C VAL A 78 -20.62 -11.88 1.70
N LEU A 79 -20.14 -11.44 2.86
CA LEU A 79 -20.91 -10.64 3.78
C LEU A 79 -21.01 -9.30 3.06
N VAL A 80 -22.07 -9.13 2.29
CA VAL A 80 -22.47 -7.82 1.78
C VAL A 80 -22.49 -6.90 3.02
N PRO A 81 -21.75 -5.80 3.05
CA PRO A 81 -21.79 -4.90 4.19
C PRO A 81 -23.23 -4.43 4.45
N GLN A 82 -23.63 -4.35 5.71
CA GLN A 82 -24.88 -3.72 6.14
C GLN A 82 -24.57 -2.36 6.76
N ALA A 83 -25.47 -1.40 6.58
CA ALA A 83 -25.33 -0.10 7.21
C ALA A 83 -25.55 -0.24 8.72
N ASP A 84 -24.60 0.24 9.52
CA ASP A 84 -24.71 0.23 10.98
C ASP A 84 -25.54 1.43 11.47
N LEU A 85 -26.86 1.31 11.31
CA LEU A 85 -27.79 2.35 11.71
C LEU A 85 -27.94 2.48 13.23
N VAL A 86 -27.53 1.46 13.99
CA VAL A 86 -27.56 1.50 15.47
C VAL A 86 -26.46 2.44 15.95
N THR A 87 -25.21 2.22 15.53
CA THR A 87 -24.09 3.10 15.86
C THR A 87 -24.33 4.52 15.37
N TYR A 88 -24.90 4.70 14.18
CA TYR A 88 -25.28 6.03 13.69
C TYR A 88 -26.19 6.76 14.70
N ARG A 89 -27.29 6.14 15.12
CA ARG A 89 -28.26 6.77 16.04
C ARG A 89 -27.66 7.05 17.41
N GLU A 90 -26.81 6.16 17.92
CA GLU A 90 -26.27 6.27 19.28
C GLU A 90 -25.05 7.19 19.37
N ARG A 91 -24.25 7.29 18.30
CA ARG A 91 -22.95 7.97 18.33
C ARG A 91 -22.84 9.15 17.39
N VAL A 92 -23.41 9.04 16.19
CA VAL A 92 -23.22 10.04 15.13
C VAL A 92 -24.32 11.10 15.16
N ALA A 93 -25.59 10.67 15.17
CA ALA A 93 -26.74 11.57 15.17
C ALA A 93 -26.70 12.62 16.32
N PRO A 94 -26.31 12.28 17.57
CA PRO A 94 -26.22 13.27 18.65
C PRO A 94 -25.13 14.32 18.43
N VAL A 95 -24.06 13.98 17.69
CA VAL A 95 -23.02 14.95 17.32
C VAL A 95 -23.57 15.89 16.25
N LEU A 96 -24.14 15.34 15.16
CA LEU A 96 -24.74 16.13 14.09
C LEU A 96 -25.83 17.08 14.62
N GLN A 97 -26.66 16.60 15.54
CA GLN A 97 -27.69 17.42 16.18
C GLN A 97 -27.12 18.61 16.94
N ARG A 98 -25.98 18.43 17.62
CA ARG A 98 -25.35 19.49 18.41
C ARG A 98 -24.63 20.51 17.55
N VAL A 99 -23.99 20.11 16.45
CA VAL A 99 -23.08 21.01 15.70
C VAL A 99 -23.49 21.34 14.28
N CYS A 100 -24.21 20.44 13.60
CA CYS A 100 -24.61 20.66 12.21
C CYS A 100 -26.00 21.29 12.13
N VAL A 101 -26.95 20.79 12.92
CA VAL A 101 -28.39 21.11 12.78
C VAL A 101 -28.73 22.55 13.15
N GLN A 102 -27.91 23.24 13.95
CA GLN A 102 -28.14 24.65 14.27
C GLN A 102 -28.14 25.54 13.01
N CYS A 103 -27.29 25.22 12.03
CA CYS A 103 -27.13 25.96 10.78
C CYS A 103 -27.72 25.24 9.55
N HIS A 104 -27.92 23.92 9.63
CA HIS A 104 -28.37 23.04 8.55
C HIS A 104 -29.58 22.19 8.97
N GLY A 105 -30.52 22.81 9.69
CA GLY A 105 -31.73 22.21 10.26
C GLY A 105 -33.00 22.89 9.77
N ALA A 106 -34.12 22.65 10.47
CA ALA A 106 -35.40 23.22 10.07
C ALA A 106 -35.44 24.76 10.12
N ASP A 107 -34.78 25.34 11.12
CA ASP A 107 -34.80 26.77 11.38
C ASP A 107 -33.87 27.55 10.44
N GLU A 108 -32.69 26.98 10.14
CA GLU A 108 -31.71 27.57 9.23
C GLU A 108 -31.17 26.52 8.25
N GLN A 109 -31.13 26.85 6.97
CA GLN A 109 -30.72 25.96 5.88
C GLN A 109 -29.55 26.55 5.09
N LYS A 110 -28.46 26.91 5.80
CA LYS A 110 -27.25 27.41 5.15
C LYS A 110 -26.77 26.41 4.10
N GLY A 111 -26.28 26.91 2.97
CA GLY A 111 -25.84 26.04 1.87
C GLY A 111 -26.94 25.18 1.23
N ASN A 112 -28.22 25.48 1.51
CA ASN A 112 -29.38 24.76 0.97
C ASN A 112 -29.36 23.24 1.25
N ILE A 113 -28.96 22.87 2.47
CA ILE A 113 -28.91 21.48 2.94
C ILE A 113 -29.59 21.33 4.31
N ARG A 114 -30.28 20.20 4.48
CA ARG A 114 -31.00 19.78 5.70
C ARG A 114 -30.40 18.49 6.24
N VAL A 115 -29.35 18.61 7.05
CA VAL A 115 -28.57 17.46 7.56
C VAL A 115 -29.42 16.55 8.45
N ASP A 116 -30.39 17.11 9.17
CA ASP A 116 -31.35 16.38 10.02
C ASP A 116 -32.32 15.47 9.25
N THR A 117 -32.43 15.66 7.93
CA THR A 117 -33.35 14.89 7.07
C THR A 117 -32.68 13.83 6.22
N LEU A 118 -31.33 13.81 6.17
CA LEU A 118 -30.58 12.88 5.34
C LEU A 118 -30.74 11.44 5.84
N ASN A 119 -30.98 10.52 4.92
CA ASN A 119 -31.03 9.10 5.22
C ASN A 119 -29.62 8.58 5.60
N PRO A 120 -29.43 7.99 6.80
CA PRO A 120 -28.11 7.56 7.27
C PRO A 120 -27.58 6.27 6.64
N ASP A 121 -28.33 5.60 5.77
CA ASP A 121 -27.86 4.41 5.05
C ASP A 121 -26.87 4.82 3.94
N LEU A 122 -25.57 4.70 4.24
CA LEU A 122 -24.47 5.01 3.30
C LEU A 122 -24.28 3.96 2.19
N LEU A 123 -25.03 2.87 2.20
CA LEU A 123 -24.88 1.76 1.25
C LEU A 123 -26.03 1.71 0.24
N HIS A 124 -27.27 1.91 0.71
CA HIS A 124 -28.47 1.79 -0.11
C HIS A 124 -29.42 2.99 0.03
N GLY A 125 -29.08 3.98 0.85
CA GLY A 125 -29.90 5.17 1.04
C GLY A 125 -29.91 6.09 -0.19
N PRO A 126 -30.96 6.90 -0.36
CA PRO A 126 -31.05 7.86 -1.46
C PRO A 126 -30.05 9.03 -1.33
N ASP A 127 -29.50 9.27 -0.13
CA ASP A 127 -28.73 10.46 0.21
C ASP A 127 -27.21 10.22 0.28
N VAL A 128 -26.70 9.12 -0.28
CA VAL A 128 -25.26 8.79 -0.25
C VAL A 128 -24.41 9.90 -0.85
N SER A 129 -24.85 10.52 -1.95
CA SER A 129 -24.13 11.65 -2.57
C SER A 129 -24.07 12.86 -1.64
N TRP A 130 -25.12 13.13 -0.87
CA TRP A 130 -25.12 14.23 0.08
C TRP A 130 -24.12 13.99 1.22
N TRP A 131 -24.03 12.76 1.73
CA TRP A 131 -23.03 12.42 2.74
C TRP A 131 -21.59 12.53 2.22
N GLN A 132 -21.36 12.26 0.94
CA GLN A 132 -20.05 12.49 0.31
C GLN A 132 -19.70 13.98 0.29
N GLU A 133 -20.65 14.85 -0.01
CA GLU A 133 -20.43 16.30 0.04
C GLU A 133 -20.18 16.80 1.47
N VAL A 134 -20.98 16.34 2.45
CA VAL A 134 -20.74 16.63 3.87
C VAL A 134 -19.34 16.21 4.28
N SER A 135 -18.92 14.99 3.92
CA SER A 135 -17.57 14.51 4.19
C SER A 135 -16.51 15.37 3.51
N ALA A 136 -16.74 15.82 2.27
CA ALA A 136 -15.78 16.61 1.51
C ALA A 136 -15.55 17.99 2.15
N VAL A 137 -16.61 18.71 2.53
CA VAL A 137 -16.48 20.04 3.14
C VAL A 137 -15.86 19.97 4.53
N VAL A 138 -16.21 18.95 5.33
CA VAL A 138 -15.61 18.72 6.65
C VAL A 138 -14.13 18.35 6.51
N SER A 139 -13.78 17.45 5.58
CA SER A 139 -12.38 17.05 5.38
C SER A 139 -11.48 18.19 4.88
N LYS A 140 -12.07 19.19 4.21
CA LYS A 140 -11.38 20.41 3.77
C LYS A 140 -11.32 21.49 4.85
N HIS A 141 -11.86 21.24 6.05
CA HIS A 141 -11.96 22.22 7.14
C HIS A 141 -12.72 23.49 6.72
N GLU A 142 -13.68 23.36 5.79
CA GLU A 142 -14.62 24.46 5.44
C GLU A 142 -15.74 24.57 6.49
N MET A 143 -15.89 23.52 7.31
CA MET A 143 -16.78 23.45 8.47
C MET A 143 -15.95 23.10 9.71
N PRO A 144 -16.21 23.73 10.87
CA PRO A 144 -17.17 24.81 11.10
C PRO A 144 -16.74 26.15 10.46
N PRO A 145 -17.68 27.07 10.15
CA PRO A 145 -17.33 28.37 9.59
C PRO A 145 -16.60 29.24 10.62
N GLN A 146 -15.91 30.29 10.15
CA GLN A 146 -15.14 31.17 11.04
C GLN A 146 -16.02 31.81 12.12
N GLY A 147 -15.56 31.73 13.37
CA GLY A 147 -16.27 32.29 14.53
C GLY A 147 -17.15 31.28 15.27
N GLU A 148 -17.31 30.07 14.73
CA GLU A 148 -17.99 28.96 15.42
C GLU A 148 -16.97 28.04 16.12
N ALA A 149 -17.44 27.27 17.11
CA ALA A 149 -16.57 26.41 17.92
C ALA A 149 -16.17 25.12 17.20
N GLU A 150 -14.89 24.75 17.30
CA GLU A 150 -14.36 23.42 16.96
C GLU A 150 -14.73 22.41 18.06
N LEU A 151 -15.04 21.17 17.68
CA LEU A 151 -15.45 20.08 18.60
C LEU A 151 -14.27 19.39 19.29
#